data_AF-A0A401H2F6-F1
#
_entry.id   AF-A0A401H2F6-F1
#
_cell.length_a   1.000
_cell.length_b   1.000
_cell.length_c   1.000
_cell.angle_alpha   90.00
_cell.angle_beta   90.00
_cell.angle_gamma   90.00
#
_symmetry.space_group_name_H-M   'P 1'
#
loop_
_entity.id
_entity.type
_entity.pdbx_description
1 polymer ?
#
loop_
_entity_poly.entity_id
_entity_poly.type
_entity_poly.pdbx_seq_one_letter_code
_entity_poly.pdbx_strand_id
1 'polypeptide(L)'
;MNPFTQGGWSAGNAGSSAWNPSMGPPPSVFGALPSLGTTTAPRSIQPDSVTFQFTNFNTTILNCSVVGPQSRVAYRIVTEATTPSCTIFKDNESRNVAMVQWQPNATVEIRNAAPKQRVRDWLSLSSDQKKRKMQVGGIQYAWSPIDGFICMYKSQATAPRVLARIARGANTVLLELTQEALQLGLLEPAIVATVMFICGHNID
;
A
#
# COMPACT_ATOMS: atom_id res chain seq x y z
N MET A 1 22.61 -30.39 46.63
CA MET A 1 23.24 -31.23 45.58
C MET A 1 22.74 -30.76 44.23
N ASN A 2 23.65 -30.42 43.33
CA ASN A 2 23.37 -29.96 41.97
C ASN A 2 24.28 -30.78 41.02
N PRO A 3 23.76 -31.60 40.08
CA PRO A 3 24.49 -32.76 39.58
C PRO A 3 25.27 -32.58 38.26
N PHE A 4 25.73 -31.37 37.90
CA PHE A 4 26.44 -31.16 36.62
C PHE A 4 27.76 -30.38 36.72
N THR A 5 28.51 -30.59 37.80
CA THR A 5 29.89 -30.10 37.89
C THR A 5 30.86 -31.27 37.96
N GLN A 6 31.93 -31.18 37.16
CA GLN A 6 33.09 -32.07 37.03
C GLN A 6 33.00 -33.23 36.03
N GLY A 7 33.76 -33.05 34.94
CA GLY A 7 34.12 -34.08 33.99
C GLY A 7 35.18 -33.56 33.02
N GLY A 8 36.30 -33.06 33.56
CA GLY A 8 37.48 -32.73 32.76
C GLY A 8 38.15 -33.99 32.23
N TRP A 9 38.52 -33.97 30.95
CA TRP A 9 39.42 -34.94 30.35
C TRP A 9 40.69 -34.20 29.94
N SER A 10 41.80 -34.70 30.48
CA SER A 10 43.15 -34.18 30.39
C SER A 10 43.78 -34.41 29.02
N ALA A 11 44.76 -33.54 28.75
CA ALA A 11 45.60 -33.46 27.57
C ALA A 11 46.37 -34.74 27.23
N GLY A 12 46.68 -34.86 25.93
CA GLY A 12 47.75 -35.71 25.43
C GLY A 12 47.68 -35.87 23.91
N ASN A 13 48.44 -35.08 23.15
CA ASN A 13 49.76 -35.51 22.68
C ASN A 13 50.36 -34.49 21.71
N ALA A 14 51.66 -34.29 21.85
CA ALA A 14 52.49 -33.40 21.06
C ALA A 14 52.66 -33.88 19.60
N GLY A 15 52.75 -32.93 18.68
CA GLY A 15 53.08 -33.16 17.28
C GLY A 15 53.32 -31.84 16.57
N SER A 16 54.59 -31.51 16.40
CA SER A 16 55.16 -30.29 15.84
C SER A 16 54.73 -29.96 14.40
N SER A 17 54.33 -28.71 14.15
CA SER A 17 54.87 -27.90 13.03
C SER A 17 54.28 -26.48 13.06
N ALA A 18 55.18 -25.51 13.10
CA ALA A 18 54.93 -24.08 13.21
C ALA A 18 54.52 -23.44 11.88
N TRP A 19 53.43 -22.67 11.86
CA TRP A 19 53.20 -21.51 10.97
C TRP A 19 52.29 -20.50 11.69
N ASN A 20 52.79 -19.27 11.90
CA ASN A 20 52.09 -18.06 12.38
C ASN A 20 52.31 -17.02 11.27
N PRO A 21 51.36 -16.12 10.88
CA PRO A 21 50.78 -15.10 11.77
C PRO A 21 49.29 -14.75 11.57
N SER A 22 48.66 -14.22 12.63
CA SER A 22 47.42 -13.42 12.67
C SER A 22 46.13 -14.03 12.10
N MET A 23 45.40 -14.78 12.92
CA MET A 23 43.95 -14.94 12.76
C MET A 23 43.25 -14.56 14.08
N GLY A 24 42.34 -13.58 13.98
CA GLY A 24 41.42 -13.23 15.06
C GLY A 24 40.48 -14.38 15.42
N PRO A 25 39.74 -14.27 16.53
CA PRO A 25 38.87 -15.34 17.01
C PRO A 25 37.85 -15.75 15.93
N PRO A 26 37.53 -17.06 15.80
CA PRO A 26 36.58 -17.54 14.80
C PRO A 26 35.21 -16.86 15.01
N PRO A 27 34.50 -16.45 13.94
CA PRO A 27 33.19 -15.85 14.09
C PRO A 27 32.22 -16.90 14.67
N SER A 28 31.49 -16.51 15.71
CA SER A 28 30.46 -17.32 16.35
C SER A 28 29.43 -17.79 15.32
N VAL A 29 29.44 -19.08 15.01
CA VAL A 29 28.43 -19.76 14.20
C VAL A 29 27.28 -20.18 15.13
N PHE A 30 26.47 -19.23 15.57
CA PHE A 30 25.15 -19.50 16.14
C PHE A 30 24.26 -18.26 15.98
N GLY A 31 23.36 -18.31 15.00
CA GLY A 31 22.42 -17.23 14.69
C GLY A 31 22.43 -16.72 13.25
N ALA A 32 22.82 -17.53 12.26
CA ALA A 32 22.62 -17.16 10.86
C ALA A 32 21.12 -17.20 10.51
N LEU A 33 20.47 -16.05 10.65
CA LEU A 33 19.18 -15.76 10.03
C LEU A 33 19.30 -16.00 8.51
N PRO A 34 18.29 -16.58 7.85
CA PRO A 34 18.31 -16.71 6.40
C PRO A 34 18.38 -15.32 5.76
N SER A 35 19.40 -15.09 4.93
CA SER A 35 19.46 -13.91 4.06
C SER A 35 18.38 -14.05 2.99
N LEU A 36 17.18 -13.55 3.29
CA LEU A 36 16.13 -13.46 2.30
C LEU A 36 16.58 -12.47 1.22
N GLY A 37 16.74 -12.97 0.00
CA GLY A 37 16.96 -12.16 -1.19
C GLY A 37 15.92 -11.04 -1.25
N THR A 38 16.39 -9.82 -1.50
CA THR A 38 15.58 -8.60 -1.48
C THR A 38 14.63 -8.55 -2.67
N THR A 39 13.52 -9.28 -2.61
CA THR A 39 12.24 -8.82 -3.13
C THR A 39 11.45 -8.32 -1.93
N THR A 40 11.83 -7.14 -1.43
CA THR A 40 11.20 -6.54 -0.25
C THR A 40 9.76 -6.17 -0.58
N ALA A 41 8.81 -7.00 -0.17
CA ALA A 41 7.44 -6.55 -0.03
C ALA A 41 7.44 -5.27 0.83
N PRO A 42 6.71 -4.22 0.44
CA PRO A 42 6.75 -2.95 1.16
C PRO A 42 6.30 -3.17 2.61
N ARG A 43 7.11 -2.72 3.59
CA ARG A 43 6.76 -2.81 5.01
C ARG A 43 5.43 -2.11 5.26
N SER A 44 4.49 -2.79 5.89
CA SER A 44 3.17 -2.25 6.24
C SER A 44 3.24 -0.91 6.99
N ILE A 45 2.25 -0.04 6.80
CA ILE A 45 2.12 1.27 7.49
C ILE A 45 2.04 1.04 9.01
N GLN A 46 1.23 0.06 9.44
CA GLN A 46 0.99 -0.33 10.84
C GLN A 46 0.62 -1.82 10.93
N PRO A 47 0.92 -2.54 12.04
CA PRO A 47 0.71 -3.98 12.16
C PRO A 47 -0.70 -4.51 11.85
N ASP A 48 -1.72 -3.67 11.99
CA ASP A 48 -3.13 -3.95 11.81
C ASP A 48 -3.71 -3.40 10.49
N SER A 49 -2.85 -2.94 9.58
CA SER A 49 -3.28 -2.39 8.30
C SER A 49 -3.86 -3.46 7.38
N VAL A 50 -4.84 -3.05 6.59
CA VAL A 50 -5.55 -3.88 5.63
C VAL A 50 -5.05 -3.57 4.23
N THR A 51 -4.62 -4.59 3.49
CA THR A 51 -4.12 -4.43 2.12
C THR A 51 -5.15 -4.89 1.10
N PHE A 52 -5.34 -4.08 0.07
CA PHE A 52 -6.10 -4.36 -1.13
C PHE A 52 -5.16 -4.37 -2.33
N GLN A 53 -5.28 -5.39 -3.17
CA GLN A 53 -4.45 -5.58 -4.34
C GLN A 53 -5.28 -5.38 -5.61
N PHE A 54 -4.86 -4.47 -6.48
CA PHE A 54 -5.42 -4.33 -7.81
C PHE A 54 -4.71 -5.32 -8.73
N THR A 55 -5.48 -6.17 -9.40
CA THR A 55 -5.01 -7.27 -10.25
C THR A 55 -5.84 -7.35 -11.53
N ASN A 56 -5.43 -8.24 -12.45
CA ASN A 56 -6.16 -8.54 -13.69
C ASN A 56 -6.38 -7.30 -14.57
N PHE A 57 -5.40 -6.40 -14.62
CA PHE A 57 -5.42 -5.25 -15.50
C PHE A 57 -4.36 -5.38 -16.59
N ASN A 58 -4.68 -4.85 -17.78
CA ASN A 58 -3.75 -4.73 -18.89
C ASN A 58 -3.58 -3.24 -19.20
N THR A 59 -2.35 -2.75 -19.16
CA THR A 59 -1.90 -1.35 -19.32
C THR A 59 -2.45 -0.31 -18.33
N THR A 60 -3.72 -0.35 -17.93
CA THR A 60 -4.36 0.62 -17.01
C THR A 60 -5.25 -0.07 -15.98
N ILE A 61 -5.40 0.52 -14.78
CA ILE A 61 -6.28 -0.05 -13.73
C ILE A 61 -7.76 0.34 -13.86
N LEU A 62 -8.17 0.77 -15.06
CA LEU A 62 -9.57 1.13 -15.38
C LEU A 62 -10.47 -0.08 -15.64
N ASN A 63 -9.86 -1.25 -15.82
CA ASN A 63 -10.52 -2.55 -15.91
C ASN A 63 -9.72 -3.53 -15.07
N CYS A 64 -10.12 -3.75 -13.82
CA CYS A 64 -9.35 -4.55 -12.89
C CYS A 64 -10.22 -5.16 -11.78
N SER A 65 -9.64 -6.12 -11.06
CA SER A 65 -10.22 -6.66 -9.81
C SER A 65 -9.46 -6.09 -8.63
N VAL A 66 -10.17 -5.75 -7.55
CA VAL A 66 -9.57 -5.37 -6.27
C VAL A 66 -9.76 -6.52 -5.30
N VAL A 67 -8.67 -7.19 -4.96
CA VAL A 67 -8.63 -8.32 -4.04
C VAL A 67 -8.36 -7.79 -2.64
N GLY A 68 -9.28 -8.05 -1.70
CA GLY A 68 -9.12 -7.65 -0.30
C GLY A 68 -8.43 -8.72 0.55
N PRO A 69 -8.56 -8.62 1.88
CA PRO A 69 -8.09 -9.63 2.82
C PRO A 69 -8.64 -11.02 2.47
N GLN A 70 -7.86 -12.06 2.76
CA GLN A 70 -8.22 -13.47 2.46
C GLN A 70 -8.26 -13.81 0.96
N SER A 71 -7.65 -12.99 0.10
CA SER A 71 -7.57 -13.24 -1.35
C SER A 71 -8.93 -13.32 -2.05
N ARG A 72 -9.95 -12.65 -1.49
CA ARG A 72 -11.29 -12.56 -2.10
C ARG A 72 -11.44 -11.25 -2.87
N VAL A 73 -12.11 -11.30 -4.02
CA VAL A 73 -12.45 -10.09 -4.78
C VAL A 73 -13.44 -9.26 -3.96
N ALA A 74 -13.02 -8.06 -3.57
CA ALA A 74 -13.84 -7.11 -2.81
C ALA A 74 -14.56 -6.11 -3.75
N TYR A 75 -13.87 -5.69 -4.82
CA TYR A 75 -14.44 -4.78 -5.82
C TYR A 75 -14.04 -5.16 -7.25
N ARG A 76 -14.83 -4.72 -8.21
CA ARG A 76 -14.53 -4.77 -9.65
C ARG A 76 -14.61 -3.35 -10.22
N ILE A 77 -13.59 -2.96 -10.95
CA ILE A 77 -13.52 -1.69 -11.67
C ILE A 77 -13.68 -2.02 -13.14
N VAL A 78 -14.71 -1.44 -13.76
CA VAL A 78 -15.08 -1.75 -15.14
C VAL A 78 -15.30 -0.44 -15.88
N THR A 79 -14.65 -0.29 -17.03
CA THR A 79 -14.89 0.83 -17.93
C THR A 79 -15.76 0.39 -19.08
N GLU A 80 -16.93 1.00 -19.19
CA GLU A 80 -17.83 0.82 -20.30
C GLU A 80 -17.44 1.76 -21.44
N ALA A 81 -17.34 1.19 -22.64
CA ALA A 81 -17.10 1.93 -23.88
C ALA A 81 -18.38 2.60 -24.38
N THR A 82 -19.06 3.33 -23.50
CA THR A 82 -20.22 4.17 -23.82
C THR A 82 -19.77 5.54 -24.29
N THR A 83 -20.70 6.34 -24.82
CA THR A 83 -20.46 7.75 -25.16
C THR A 83 -21.38 8.60 -24.29
N PRO A 84 -20.88 9.25 -23.22
CA PRO A 84 -19.48 9.36 -22.80
C PRO A 84 -18.98 8.11 -22.05
N SER A 85 -17.67 7.82 -22.17
CA SER A 85 -17.06 6.67 -21.48
C SER A 85 -17.16 6.82 -19.96
N CYS A 86 -17.44 5.70 -19.31
CA CYS A 86 -17.73 5.66 -17.88
C CYS A 86 -17.00 4.50 -17.21
N THR A 87 -16.31 4.78 -16.10
CA THR A 87 -15.73 3.77 -15.22
C THR A 87 -16.60 3.60 -13.99
N ILE A 88 -17.08 2.38 -13.75
CA ILE A 88 -17.95 2.02 -12.64
C ILE A 88 -17.18 1.14 -11.66
N PHE A 89 -17.34 1.45 -10.37
CA PHE A 89 -16.79 0.69 -9.26
C PHE A 89 -17.91 -0.12 -8.65
N LYS A 90 -17.79 -1.45 -8.67
CA LYS A 90 -18.78 -2.39 -8.16
C LYS A 90 -18.23 -3.11 -6.93
N ASP A 91 -19.04 -3.24 -5.90
CA ASP A 91 -18.70 -4.07 -4.74
C ASP A 91 -18.88 -5.58 -5.04
N ASN A 92 -18.64 -6.43 -4.04
CA ASN A 92 -18.78 -7.88 -4.18
C ASN A 92 -20.23 -8.34 -4.45
N GLU A 93 -21.23 -7.51 -4.11
CA GLU A 93 -22.66 -7.75 -4.42
C GLU A 93 -23.04 -7.21 -5.80
N SER A 94 -22.07 -6.74 -6.60
CA SER A 94 -22.27 -6.12 -7.90
C SER A 94 -23.06 -4.81 -7.86
N ARG A 95 -23.14 -4.14 -6.70
CA ARG A 95 -23.76 -2.83 -6.55
C ARG A 95 -22.78 -1.74 -6.95
N ASN A 96 -23.25 -0.73 -7.65
CA ASN A 96 -22.43 0.43 -8.02
C ASN A 96 -22.18 1.28 -6.75
N VAL A 97 -20.90 1.41 -6.37
CA VAL A 97 -20.47 2.21 -5.22
C VAL A 97 -19.83 3.54 -5.62
N ALA A 98 -19.26 3.62 -6.82
CA ALA A 98 -18.75 4.85 -7.38
C ALA A 98 -18.79 4.82 -8.91
N MET A 99 -18.73 6.00 -9.51
CA MET A 99 -18.75 6.19 -10.95
C MET A 99 -17.87 7.37 -11.34
N VAL A 100 -17.10 7.20 -12.42
CA VAL A 100 -16.32 8.27 -13.05
C VAL A 100 -16.74 8.38 -14.51
N GLN A 101 -17.30 9.52 -14.89
CA GLN A 101 -17.65 9.84 -16.26
C GLN A 101 -16.55 10.73 -16.84
N TRP A 102 -15.88 10.30 -17.92
CA TRP A 102 -14.64 10.94 -18.38
C TRP A 102 -14.86 12.18 -19.27
N GLN A 103 -15.97 12.23 -20.01
CA GLN A 103 -16.24 13.27 -21.00
C GLN A 103 -17.57 14.01 -20.71
N PRO A 104 -17.67 15.30 -21.07
CA PRO A 104 -16.63 16.17 -21.65
C PRO A 104 -15.61 16.68 -20.62
N ASN A 105 -15.95 16.63 -19.34
CA ASN A 105 -15.03 16.88 -18.23
C ASN A 105 -15.18 15.73 -17.24
N ALA A 106 -14.07 15.23 -16.70
CA ALA A 106 -14.11 14.12 -15.76
C ALA A 106 -14.93 14.49 -14.52
N THR A 107 -15.97 13.71 -14.22
CA THR A 107 -16.77 13.84 -13.00
C THR A 107 -16.77 12.54 -12.23
N VAL A 108 -16.82 12.65 -10.90
CA VAL A 108 -16.82 11.52 -9.96
C VAL A 108 -18.03 11.62 -9.06
N GLU A 109 -18.62 10.47 -8.76
CA GLU A 109 -19.65 10.28 -7.76
C GLU A 109 -19.29 9.06 -6.92
N ILE A 110 -19.32 9.18 -5.59
CA ILE A 110 -19.02 8.09 -4.65
C ILE A 110 -20.17 8.00 -3.66
N ARG A 111 -20.90 6.88 -3.69
CA ARG A 111 -22.05 6.66 -2.82
C ARG A 111 -21.64 6.84 -1.36
N ASN A 112 -22.42 7.64 -0.62
CA ASN A 112 -22.22 7.97 0.78
C ASN A 112 -20.93 8.74 1.14
N ALA A 113 -20.09 9.12 0.16
CA ALA A 113 -18.82 9.80 0.44
C ALA A 113 -18.65 11.11 -0.32
N ALA A 114 -19.07 11.18 -1.59
CA ALA A 114 -18.92 12.38 -2.41
C ALA A 114 -20.08 12.50 -3.43
N PRO A 115 -20.84 13.61 -3.45
CA PRO A 115 -21.81 13.86 -4.51
C PRO A 115 -21.12 14.04 -5.86
N LYS A 116 -21.89 13.94 -6.95
CA LYS A 116 -21.37 14.14 -8.31
C LYS A 116 -20.72 15.52 -8.44
N GLN A 117 -19.43 15.55 -8.72
CA GLN A 117 -18.63 16.76 -8.89
C GLN A 117 -17.46 16.51 -9.84
N ARG A 118 -16.72 17.56 -10.25
CA ARG A 118 -15.54 17.36 -11.12
C ARG A 118 -14.43 16.64 -10.36
N VAL A 119 -13.69 15.77 -11.05
CA VAL A 119 -12.56 15.04 -10.43
C VAL A 119 -11.52 16.02 -9.88
N ARG A 120 -11.21 17.09 -10.62
CA ARG A 120 -10.29 18.16 -10.17
C ARG A 120 -10.75 18.91 -8.92
N ASP A 121 -12.05 18.94 -8.65
CA ASP A 121 -12.60 19.63 -7.47
C ASP A 121 -12.60 18.66 -6.27
N TRP A 122 -12.94 17.39 -6.50
CA TRP A 122 -12.91 16.34 -5.49
C TRP A 122 -11.49 15.98 -5.03
N LEU A 123 -10.55 15.82 -5.97
CA LEU A 123 -9.14 15.49 -5.74
C LEU A 123 -8.25 16.65 -6.19
N SER A 124 -8.46 17.79 -5.54
CA SER A 124 -7.87 19.09 -5.88
C SER A 124 -6.37 19.15 -5.68
N LEU A 125 -5.65 19.60 -6.69
CA LEU A 125 -4.21 19.84 -6.60
C LEU A 125 -3.94 21.08 -5.74
N SER A 126 -2.97 20.99 -4.82
CA SER A 126 -2.55 22.14 -4.02
C SER A 126 -1.85 23.20 -4.88
N SER A 127 -1.83 24.44 -4.41
CA SER A 127 -1.17 25.56 -5.11
C SER A 127 0.32 25.32 -5.30
N ASP A 128 0.98 24.65 -4.36
CA ASP A 128 2.38 24.24 -4.45
C ASP A 128 2.59 22.98 -5.30
N GLN A 129 1.53 22.36 -5.82
CA GLN A 129 1.54 21.16 -6.67
C GLN A 129 2.16 19.92 -6.00
N LYS A 130 2.35 19.94 -4.67
CA LYS A 130 3.01 18.84 -3.93
C LYS A 130 2.05 17.76 -3.46
N LYS A 131 0.77 18.06 -3.39
CA LYS A 131 -0.25 17.16 -2.83
C LYS A 131 -1.61 17.37 -3.47
N ARG A 132 -2.44 16.33 -3.47
CA ARG A 132 -3.86 16.46 -3.77
C ARG A 132 -4.68 16.43 -2.49
N LYS A 133 -5.76 17.20 -2.44
CA LYS A 133 -6.64 17.32 -1.27
C LYS A 133 -8.02 16.83 -1.64
N MET A 134 -8.63 16.06 -0.76
CA MET A 134 -10.03 15.62 -0.87
C MET A 134 -10.76 15.79 0.46
N GLN A 135 -12.08 15.81 0.42
CA GLN A 135 -12.93 15.87 1.61
C GLN A 135 -13.85 14.65 1.65
N VAL A 136 -13.94 14.00 2.81
CA VAL A 136 -14.87 12.88 3.07
C VAL A 136 -15.47 13.08 4.45
N GLY A 137 -16.79 13.06 4.57
CA GLY A 137 -17.49 13.25 5.85
C GLY A 137 -17.13 14.59 6.53
N GLY A 138 -16.92 15.65 5.75
CA GLY A 138 -16.51 16.97 6.27
C GLY A 138 -15.03 17.09 6.63
N ILE A 139 -14.27 15.99 6.68
CA ILE A 139 -12.84 15.97 7.05
C ILE A 139 -11.97 16.09 5.79
N GLN A 140 -10.96 16.96 5.85
CA GLN A 140 -10.02 17.16 4.75
C GLN A 140 -8.80 16.23 4.87
N TYR A 141 -8.54 15.48 3.80
CA TYR A 141 -7.41 14.59 3.64
C TYR A 141 -6.48 15.09 2.55
N ALA A 142 -5.19 14.82 2.70
CA ALA A 142 -4.17 15.11 1.69
C ALA A 142 -3.48 13.81 1.25
N TRP A 143 -3.29 13.66 -0.05
CA TRP A 143 -2.49 12.64 -0.70
C TRP A 143 -1.18 13.27 -1.18
N SER A 144 -0.04 12.75 -0.71
CA SER A 144 1.28 13.27 -1.07
C SER A 144 2.26 12.14 -1.39
N PRO A 145 3.20 12.34 -2.32
CA PRO A 145 4.31 11.41 -2.50
C PRO A 145 5.23 11.41 -1.26
N ILE A 146 5.47 10.25 -0.66
CA ILE A 146 6.37 10.05 0.49
C ILE A 146 7.13 8.74 0.29
N ASP A 147 8.46 8.78 0.25
CA ASP A 147 9.34 7.61 0.15
C ASP A 147 8.99 6.60 -0.95
N GLY A 148 8.58 7.09 -2.13
CA GLY A 148 8.20 6.24 -3.27
C GLY A 148 6.75 5.71 -3.22
N PHE A 149 5.97 6.13 -2.23
CA PHE A 149 4.54 5.82 -2.10
C PHE A 149 3.69 7.08 -2.26
N ILE A 150 2.38 6.92 -2.52
CA ILE A 150 1.40 8.00 -2.37
C ILE A 150 0.64 7.78 -1.07
N CYS A 151 0.85 8.65 -0.10
CA CYS A 151 0.34 8.50 1.26
C CYS A 151 -0.80 9.49 1.53
N MET A 152 -1.86 9.01 2.17
CA MET A 152 -2.97 9.81 2.66
C MET A 152 -2.83 10.12 4.14
N TYR A 153 -3.12 11.34 4.55
CA TYR A 153 -3.18 11.75 5.97
C TYR A 153 -4.20 12.87 6.17
N LYS A 154 -4.61 13.13 7.41
CA LYS A 154 -5.49 14.27 7.77
C LYS A 154 -4.74 15.59 7.60
N SER A 155 -5.29 16.54 6.84
CA SER A 155 -4.59 17.79 6.49
C SER A 155 -4.35 18.74 7.68
N GLN A 156 -5.19 18.68 8.70
CA GLN A 156 -5.18 19.59 9.86
C GLN A 156 -4.62 18.94 11.13
N ALA A 157 -3.98 17.78 11.03
CA ALA A 157 -3.41 17.11 12.20
C ALA A 157 -2.08 17.76 12.61
N THR A 158 -1.90 17.99 13.91
CA THR A 158 -0.64 18.49 14.50
C THR A 158 0.52 17.51 14.30
N ALA A 159 0.22 16.21 14.29
CA ALA A 159 1.15 15.14 13.94
C ALA A 159 0.51 14.28 12.83
N PRO A 160 0.81 14.54 11.54
CA PRO A 160 0.25 13.78 10.43
C PRO A 160 0.59 12.30 10.53
N ARG A 161 -0.44 11.46 10.63
CA ARG A 161 -0.32 10.00 10.56
C ARG A 161 -0.81 9.51 9.21
N VAL A 162 -0.07 8.58 8.61
CA VAL A 162 -0.48 7.95 7.35
C VAL A 162 -1.67 7.04 7.63
N LEU A 163 -2.77 7.30 6.94
CA LEU A 163 -4.03 6.56 7.05
C LEU A 163 -4.21 5.56 5.91
N ALA A 164 -3.69 5.89 4.73
CA ALA A 164 -3.63 4.98 3.60
C ALA A 164 -2.36 5.22 2.79
N ARG A 165 -1.94 4.20 2.03
CA ARG A 165 -0.75 4.24 1.20
C ARG A 165 -0.96 3.46 -0.09
N ILE A 166 -0.56 4.06 -1.20
CA ILE A 166 -0.55 3.41 -2.52
C ILE A 166 0.89 3.06 -2.87
N ALA A 167 1.12 1.79 -3.20
CA ALA A 167 2.38 1.31 -3.75
C ALA A 167 2.15 0.81 -5.18
N ARG A 168 3.06 1.17 -6.09
CA ARG A 168 3.03 0.70 -7.48
C ARG A 168 4.17 -0.28 -7.71
N GLY A 169 3.83 -1.52 -8.06
CA GLY A 169 4.74 -2.52 -8.62
C GLY A 169 4.63 -2.60 -10.14
N ALA A 170 5.39 -3.50 -10.76
CA ALA A 170 5.38 -3.68 -12.22
C ALA A 170 4.00 -4.06 -12.76
N ASN A 171 3.36 -5.07 -12.15
CA ASN A 171 2.06 -5.60 -12.56
C ASN A 171 1.04 -5.63 -11.41
N THR A 172 1.26 -4.82 -10.37
CA THR A 172 0.38 -4.77 -9.21
C THR A 172 0.34 -3.37 -8.63
N VAL A 173 -0.84 -2.97 -8.14
CA VAL A 173 -1.00 -1.78 -7.32
C VAL A 173 -1.54 -2.23 -5.98
N LEU A 174 -0.92 -1.78 -4.91
CA LEU A 174 -1.35 -2.06 -3.55
C LEU A 174 -1.94 -0.79 -2.97
N LEU A 175 -3.11 -0.91 -2.36
CA LEU A 175 -3.71 0.09 -1.50
C LEU A 175 -3.75 -0.49 -0.10
N GLU A 176 -3.05 0.13 0.82
CA GLU A 176 -3.06 -0.22 2.22
C GLU A 176 -3.80 0.84 3.02
N LEU A 177 -4.67 0.43 3.94
CA LEU A 177 -5.43 1.30 4.84
C LEU A 177 -5.25 0.86 6.29
N THR A 178 -5.14 1.83 7.19
CA THR A 178 -5.24 1.60 8.64
C THR A 178 -6.68 1.23 9.03
N GLN A 179 -6.86 0.61 10.19
CA GLN A 179 -8.20 0.37 10.76
C GLN A 179 -8.97 1.68 10.99
N GLU A 180 -8.26 2.74 11.41
CA GLU A 180 -8.82 4.08 11.56
C GLU A 180 -9.41 4.58 10.24
N ALA A 181 -8.70 4.42 9.12
CA ALA A 181 -9.18 4.84 7.81
C ALA A 181 -10.45 4.09 7.38
N LEU A 182 -10.55 2.80 7.70
CA LEU A 182 -11.75 2.01 7.42
C LEU A 182 -12.94 2.49 8.25
N GLN A 183 -12.75 2.76 9.55
CA GLN A 183 -13.79 3.29 10.43
C GLN A 183 -14.28 4.69 10.00
N LEU A 184 -13.40 5.48 9.38
CA LEU A 184 -13.74 6.79 8.81
C LEU A 184 -14.43 6.70 7.44
N GLY A 185 -14.73 5.51 6.94
CA GLY A 185 -15.41 5.31 5.65
C GLY A 185 -14.54 5.68 4.44
N LEU A 186 -13.21 5.54 4.55
CA LEU A 186 -12.27 5.96 3.50
C LEU A 186 -11.98 4.88 2.46
N LEU A 187 -12.58 3.68 2.56
CA LEU A 187 -12.29 2.58 1.67
C LEU A 187 -12.64 2.91 0.20
N GLU A 188 -13.91 3.23 -0.08
CA GLU A 188 -14.35 3.56 -1.44
C GLU A 188 -13.65 4.83 -1.98
N PRO A 189 -13.55 5.94 -1.22
CA PRO A 189 -12.76 7.10 -1.64
C PRO A 189 -11.29 6.77 -1.96
N ALA A 190 -10.64 5.93 -1.17
CA ALA A 190 -9.24 5.56 -1.40
C ALA A 190 -9.08 4.64 -2.61
N ILE A 191 -10.02 3.72 -2.87
CA ILE A 191 -10.03 2.91 -4.09
C ILE A 191 -10.17 3.81 -5.33
N VAL A 192 -11.12 4.74 -5.32
CA VAL A 192 -11.33 5.68 -6.43
C VAL A 192 -10.10 6.57 -6.62
N ALA A 193 -9.51 7.10 -5.54
CA ALA A 193 -8.30 7.92 -5.61
C ALA A 193 -7.13 7.11 -6.19
N THR A 194 -6.98 5.85 -5.80
CA THR A 194 -5.96 4.94 -6.37
C THR A 194 -6.12 4.81 -7.88
N VAL A 195 -7.35 4.62 -8.38
CA VAL A 195 -7.61 4.62 -9.83
C VAL A 195 -7.23 5.94 -10.47
N MET A 196 -7.63 7.08 -9.91
CA MET A 196 -7.29 8.40 -10.45
C MET A 196 -5.78 8.63 -10.53
N PHE A 197 -5.01 8.19 -9.52
CA PHE A 197 -3.55 8.36 -9.50
C PHE A 197 -2.82 7.47 -10.52
N ILE A 198 -3.35 6.29 -10.84
CA ILE A 198 -2.60 5.26 -11.59
C ILE A 198 -3.13 5.05 -13.02
N CYS A 199 -4.37 5.45 -13.33
CA CYS A 199 -4.98 5.20 -14.63
C CYS A 199 -4.35 5.93 -15.82
N GLY A 200 -3.56 6.98 -15.58
CA GLY A 200 -2.90 7.75 -16.64
C GLY A 200 -3.79 8.78 -17.34
N HIS A 201 -5.06 8.90 -16.97
CA HIS A 201 -5.91 10.00 -17.43
C HIS A 201 -5.49 11.32 -16.78
N ASN A 202 -5.60 12.41 -17.54
CA ASN A 202 -5.50 13.75 -16.97
C ASN A 202 -6.78 14.06 -16.16
N ILE A 203 -6.61 14.51 -14.92
CA ILE A 203 -7.69 14.79 -13.97
C ILE A 203 -7.76 16.26 -13.56
N ASP A 204 -6.98 17.15 -14.19
CA ASP A 204 -6.93 18.60 -13.95
C ASP A 204 -7.67 19.43 -15.00
#